data_AF-A0A973PIX7-F1
#
_entry.id   AF-A0A973PIX7-F1
#
_cell.length_a   1.000
_cell.length_b   1.000
_cell.length_c   1.000
_cell.angle_alpha   90.00
_cell.angle_beta   90.00
_cell.angle_gamma   90.00
#
_symmetry.space_group_name_H-M   'P 1'
#
loop_
_entity.id
_entity.type
_entity.pdbx_description
1 polymer ?
#
loop_
_entity_poly.entity_id
_entity_poly.type
_entity_poly.pdbx_seq_one_letter_code
_entity_poly.pdbx_strand_id
1 'polypeptide(L)'
;MARVSTTDATVVAVTGEVAAASLGAVLPHEHLLSDFAPPDDTPEAWARVGRVRPTAASALRLYRAPLTMDLLGEVGLGAPNRDDWLLGDLGLAAAEAAAFRDAGGGTIVDLTTARHGRNPAGLRRIAELTGLTIVMGCAPHPTDPRDAGRLAEGLVRELTEGVDGVRAGIIGEIPALDPGADAARVVLVAAARASAATGAAISLRRCDDPAAQQR
;
A
#
# COMPACT_ATOMS: atom_id res chain seq x y z
N MET A 1 18.41 18.76 18.29
CA MET A 1 17.97 17.48 17.70
C MET A 1 19.15 16.52 17.74
N ALA A 2 19.11 15.52 18.61
CA ALA A 2 20.14 14.48 18.63
C ALA A 2 20.01 13.65 17.35
N ARG A 3 21.11 13.46 16.62
CA ARG A 3 21.16 12.51 15.49
C ARG A 3 20.94 11.11 16.08
N VAL A 4 19.85 10.46 15.69
CA VAL A 4 19.65 9.03 15.99
C VAL A 4 20.80 8.28 15.30
N SER A 5 21.62 7.58 16.06
CA SER A 5 22.65 6.71 15.50
C SER A 5 21.96 5.60 14.71
N THR A 6 22.22 5.51 13.41
CA THR A 6 21.57 4.53 12.51
C THR A 6 22.14 3.12 12.66
N THR A 7 23.15 2.91 13.50
CA THR A 7 23.84 1.62 13.68
C THR A 7 23.03 0.59 14.45
N ASP A 8 22.13 1.03 15.34
CA ASP A 8 21.27 0.15 16.15
C ASP A 8 19.79 0.25 15.75
N ALA A 9 19.49 0.90 14.62
CA ALA A 9 18.12 1.06 14.16
C ALA A 9 17.57 -0.28 13.64
N THR A 10 16.33 -0.61 14.03
CA THR A 10 15.61 -1.78 13.54
C THR A 10 14.48 -1.38 12.61
N VAL A 11 14.12 -2.29 11.70
CA VAL A 11 12.94 -2.20 10.85
C VAL A 11 12.03 -3.38 11.18
N VAL A 12 10.74 -3.12 11.32
CA VAL A 12 9.73 -4.14 11.55
C VAL A 12 9.33 -4.76 10.21
N ALA A 13 9.78 -5.99 9.96
CA ALA A 13 9.37 -6.80 8.82
C ALA A 13 8.25 -7.77 9.22
N VAL A 14 7.60 -8.37 8.23
CA VAL A 14 6.49 -9.31 8.45
C VAL A 14 6.90 -10.61 9.16
N THR A 15 8.20 -10.89 9.20
CA THR A 15 8.81 -12.03 9.90
C THR A 15 9.49 -11.65 11.21
N GLY A 16 9.49 -10.37 11.60
CA GLY A 16 10.12 -9.88 12.83
C GLY A 16 10.97 -8.63 12.60
N GLU A 17 11.67 -8.18 13.65
CA GLU A 17 12.59 -7.04 13.54
C GLU A 17 13.89 -7.46 12.87
N VAL A 18 14.36 -6.63 11.95
CA VAL A 18 15.65 -6.77 11.26
C VAL A 18 16.50 -5.52 11.46
N ALA A 19 17.82 -5.64 11.38
CA ALA A 19 18.71 -4.49 11.47
C ALA A 19 18.55 -3.61 10.22
N ALA A 20 18.50 -2.28 10.38
CA ALA A 20 18.42 -1.36 9.24
C ALA A 20 19.63 -1.51 8.28
N ALA A 21 20.79 -1.91 8.81
CA ALA A 21 21.99 -2.17 8.01
C ALA A 21 21.88 -3.42 7.10
N SER A 22 20.91 -4.32 7.33
CA SER A 22 20.73 -5.55 6.54
C SER A 22 19.66 -5.46 5.46
N LEU A 23 19.07 -4.29 5.21
CA LEU A 23 17.96 -4.15 4.26
C LEU A 23 18.36 -4.39 2.79
N GLY A 24 19.65 -4.22 2.44
CA GLY A 24 20.11 -4.32 1.06
C GLY A 24 19.47 -3.28 0.14
N ALA A 25 19.29 -3.63 -1.15
CA ALA A 25 18.53 -2.80 -2.07
C ALA A 25 17.03 -2.85 -1.73
N VAL A 26 16.39 -1.68 -1.66
CA VAL A 26 15.01 -1.53 -1.19
C VAL A 26 14.12 -1.00 -2.31
N LEU A 27 12.99 -1.67 -2.55
CA LEU A 27 11.83 -1.09 -3.24
C LEU A 27 10.89 -0.48 -2.18
N PRO A 28 10.85 0.86 -2.04
CA PRO A 28 10.20 1.52 -0.91
C PRO A 28 8.68 1.61 -1.03
N HIS A 29 8.11 1.21 -2.16
CA HIS A 29 6.68 1.25 -2.41
C HIS A 29 6.31 0.25 -3.50
N GLU A 30 5.73 -0.87 -3.07
CA GLU A 30 5.18 -1.89 -3.95
C GLU A 30 3.80 -2.37 -3.44
N HIS A 31 3.16 -3.20 -4.26
CA HIS A 31 1.96 -3.96 -3.91
C HIS A 31 2.17 -5.41 -4.37
N LEU A 32 2.36 -6.34 -3.43
CA LEU A 32 2.58 -7.76 -3.75
C LEU A 32 1.26 -8.53 -3.87
N LEU A 33 0.28 -8.17 -3.04
CA LEU A 33 -1.06 -8.73 -3.05
C LEU A 33 -2.06 -7.61 -2.82
N SER A 34 -2.98 -7.40 -3.76
CA SER A 34 -3.92 -6.29 -3.71
C SER A 34 -5.14 -6.49 -4.60
N ASP A 35 -6.23 -5.83 -4.26
CA ASP A 35 -7.41 -5.66 -5.10
C ASP A 35 -7.72 -4.16 -5.25
N PHE A 36 -7.48 -3.63 -6.46
CA PHE A 36 -7.79 -2.25 -6.81
C PHE A 36 -9.16 -2.09 -7.47
N ALA A 37 -9.93 -3.16 -7.62
CA ALA A 37 -11.27 -3.09 -8.15
C ALA A 37 -12.21 -2.32 -7.20
N PRO A 38 -13.24 -1.63 -7.73
CA PRO A 38 -14.24 -0.99 -6.89
C PRO A 38 -15.00 -2.02 -6.04
N PRO A 39 -15.18 -1.78 -4.72
CA PRO A 39 -15.60 -2.82 -3.77
C PRO A 39 -17.02 -3.40 -3.97
N ASP A 40 -17.88 -2.79 -4.80
CA ASP A 40 -19.30 -3.20 -4.94
C ASP A 40 -19.86 -3.13 -6.38
N ASP A 41 -19.01 -2.88 -7.39
CA ASP A 41 -19.42 -2.64 -8.80
C ASP A 41 -20.66 -1.71 -8.97
N THR A 42 -20.85 -0.72 -8.09
CA THR A 42 -21.92 0.29 -8.19
C THR A 42 -21.41 1.60 -8.81
N PRO A 43 -22.27 2.40 -9.48
CA PRO A 43 -21.86 3.72 -9.99
C PRO A 43 -21.18 4.59 -8.93
N GLU A 44 -21.65 4.54 -7.68
CA GLU A 44 -21.09 5.31 -6.56
C GLU A 44 -19.72 4.80 -6.13
N ALA A 45 -19.50 3.47 -6.13
CA ALA A 45 -18.20 2.88 -5.80
C ALA A 45 -17.14 3.23 -6.85
N TRP A 46 -17.51 3.20 -8.13
CA TRP A 46 -16.65 3.61 -9.24
C TRP A 46 -16.34 5.11 -9.19
N ALA A 47 -17.34 5.96 -8.95
CA ALA A 47 -17.14 7.41 -8.81
C ALA A 47 -16.19 7.75 -7.64
N ARG A 48 -16.28 7.02 -6.53
CA ARG A 48 -15.41 7.20 -5.36
C ARG A 48 -13.92 6.95 -5.65
N VAL A 49 -13.60 6.13 -6.65
CA VAL A 49 -12.23 5.88 -7.10
C VAL A 49 -11.85 6.72 -8.33
N GLY A 50 -12.67 7.71 -8.69
CA GLY A 50 -12.41 8.57 -9.85
C GLY A 50 -12.51 7.85 -11.19
N ARG A 51 -13.28 6.75 -11.27
CA ARG A 51 -13.44 5.96 -12.49
C ARG A 51 -14.89 5.92 -12.95
N VAL A 52 -15.09 5.69 -14.25
CA VAL A 52 -16.42 5.54 -14.84
C VAL A 52 -16.74 4.06 -14.96
N ARG A 53 -17.88 3.65 -14.42
CA ARG A 53 -18.36 2.27 -14.54
C ARG A 53 -18.68 1.92 -16.00
N PRO A 54 -18.14 0.83 -16.56
CA PRO A 54 -18.53 0.33 -17.87
C PRO A 54 -20.03 -0.05 -17.89
N THR A 55 -20.77 0.48 -18.86
CA THR A 55 -22.20 0.17 -19.04
C THR A 55 -22.51 -0.45 -20.41
N ALA A 56 -21.74 -0.11 -21.44
CA ALA A 56 -21.87 -0.73 -22.76
C ALA A 56 -21.45 -2.21 -22.71
N ALA A 57 -22.15 -3.07 -23.45
CA ALA A 57 -21.88 -4.51 -23.45
C ALA A 57 -20.44 -4.86 -23.88
N SER A 58 -19.87 -4.13 -24.85
CA SER A 58 -18.48 -4.27 -25.27
C SER A 58 -17.49 -3.91 -24.17
N ALA A 59 -17.72 -2.80 -23.46
CA ALA A 59 -16.88 -2.35 -22.36
C ALA A 59 -16.96 -3.29 -21.14
N LEU A 60 -18.15 -3.82 -20.83
CA LEU A 60 -18.33 -4.85 -19.80
C LEU A 60 -17.64 -6.17 -20.14
N ARG A 61 -17.60 -6.54 -21.43
CA ARG A 61 -16.86 -7.72 -21.89
C ARG A 61 -15.36 -7.53 -21.68
N LEU A 62 -14.81 -6.38 -22.03
CA LEU A 62 -13.40 -6.04 -21.78
C LEU A 62 -13.09 -6.05 -20.28
N TYR A 63 -13.94 -5.44 -19.47
CA TYR A 63 -13.76 -5.35 -18.02
C TYR A 63 -13.68 -6.71 -17.32
N ARG A 64 -14.47 -7.69 -17.79
CA ARG A 64 -14.57 -9.03 -17.18
C ARG A 64 -13.67 -10.08 -17.84
N ALA A 65 -13.00 -9.74 -18.93
CA ALA A 65 -12.11 -10.68 -19.62
C ALA A 65 -10.83 -10.91 -18.80
N PRO A 66 -10.27 -12.13 -18.81
CA PRO A 66 -8.91 -12.36 -18.36
C PRO A 66 -7.93 -11.46 -19.12
N LEU A 67 -6.87 -10.99 -18.46
CA LEU A 67 -5.84 -10.18 -19.09
C LEU A 67 -4.99 -11.06 -20.02
N THR A 68 -4.99 -10.73 -21.30
CA THR A 68 -4.26 -11.44 -22.35
C THR A 68 -3.56 -10.44 -23.28
N MET A 69 -2.58 -10.92 -24.04
CA MET A 69 -1.76 -10.05 -24.91
C MET A 69 -2.56 -9.25 -25.95
N ASP A 70 -3.71 -9.77 -26.42
CA ASP A 70 -4.59 -9.09 -27.36
C ASP A 70 -5.35 -7.90 -26.73
N LEU A 71 -5.48 -7.87 -25.39
CA LEU A 71 -6.14 -6.77 -24.66
C LEU A 71 -5.16 -5.69 -24.20
N LEU A 72 -3.85 -5.94 -24.28
CA LEU A 72 -2.82 -5.05 -23.72
C LEU A 72 -2.86 -3.63 -24.31
N GLY A 73 -3.24 -3.48 -25.59
CA GLY A 73 -3.37 -2.17 -26.21
C GLY A 73 -4.47 -1.32 -25.57
N GLU A 74 -5.66 -1.90 -25.39
CA GLU A 74 -6.80 -1.21 -24.77
C GLU A 74 -6.54 -0.93 -23.29
N VAL A 75 -6.06 -1.94 -22.55
CA VAL A 75 -5.75 -1.82 -21.11
C VAL A 75 -4.62 -0.81 -20.88
N GLY A 76 -3.57 -0.84 -21.70
CA GLY A 76 -2.45 0.10 -21.65
C GLY A 76 -2.84 1.55 -21.97
N LEU A 77 -3.95 1.76 -22.69
CA LEU A 77 -4.56 3.08 -22.91
C LEU A 77 -5.56 3.48 -21.80
N GLY A 78 -5.67 2.66 -20.75
CA GLY A 78 -6.48 2.95 -19.56
C GLY A 78 -7.88 2.34 -19.58
N ALA A 79 -8.18 1.42 -20.51
CA ALA A 79 -9.44 0.69 -20.46
C ALA A 79 -9.52 -0.15 -19.17
N PRO A 80 -10.64 -0.10 -18.44
CA PRO A 80 -10.75 -0.81 -17.17
C PRO A 80 -10.82 -2.32 -17.40
N ASN A 81 -9.97 -3.08 -16.71
CA ASN A 81 -9.98 -4.53 -16.71
C ASN A 81 -9.83 -5.04 -15.26
N ARG A 82 -10.72 -5.94 -14.83
CA ARG A 82 -10.74 -6.43 -13.45
C ARG A 82 -9.53 -7.32 -13.12
N ASP A 83 -9.07 -8.10 -14.10
CA ASP A 83 -7.95 -9.03 -13.92
C ASP A 83 -6.63 -8.25 -13.76
N ASP A 84 -6.44 -7.19 -14.55
CA ASP A 84 -5.33 -6.23 -14.43
C ASP A 84 -5.26 -5.53 -13.06
N TRP A 85 -6.41 -5.28 -12.42
CA TRP A 85 -6.48 -4.62 -11.12
C TRP A 85 -6.33 -5.56 -9.91
N LEU A 86 -6.21 -6.86 -10.15
CA LEU A 86 -6.12 -7.88 -9.12
C LEU A 86 -4.74 -8.52 -9.08
N LEU A 87 -3.99 -8.25 -8.02
CA LEU A 87 -2.77 -8.98 -7.66
C LEU A 87 -3.15 -10.05 -6.64
N GLY A 88 -3.74 -11.14 -7.11
CA GLY A 88 -4.33 -12.19 -6.26
C GLY A 88 -3.56 -13.51 -6.20
N ASP A 89 -2.60 -13.74 -7.10
CA ASP A 89 -1.85 -14.99 -7.17
C ASP A 89 -0.57 -14.90 -6.34
N LEU A 90 -0.56 -15.59 -5.20
CA LEU A 90 0.59 -15.65 -4.28
C LEU A 90 1.82 -16.31 -4.91
N GLY A 91 1.62 -17.34 -5.75
CA GLY A 91 2.72 -18.05 -6.40
C GLY A 91 3.41 -17.16 -7.43
N LEU A 92 2.63 -16.45 -8.24
CA LEU A 92 3.13 -15.45 -9.18
C LEU A 92 3.84 -14.30 -8.44
N ALA A 93 3.22 -13.73 -7.41
CA ALA A 93 3.83 -12.67 -6.60
C ALA A 93 5.15 -13.11 -5.97
N ALA A 94 5.24 -14.34 -5.47
CA ALA A 94 6.49 -14.89 -4.94
C ALA A 94 7.56 -15.10 -6.02
N ALA A 95 7.17 -15.50 -7.24
CA ALA A 95 8.10 -15.66 -8.36
C ALA A 95 8.67 -14.31 -8.84
N GLU A 96 7.83 -13.27 -8.94
CA GLU A 96 8.27 -11.92 -9.29
C GLU A 96 9.17 -11.31 -8.19
N ALA A 97 8.80 -11.47 -6.93
CA ALA A 97 9.64 -11.05 -5.80
C ALA A 97 10.98 -11.82 -5.78
N ALA A 98 10.97 -13.11 -6.10
CA ALA A 98 12.18 -13.91 -6.26
C ALA A 98 13.10 -13.36 -7.37
N ALA A 99 12.54 -12.88 -8.49
CA ALA A 99 13.33 -12.25 -9.55
C ALA A 99 14.02 -10.97 -9.06
N PHE A 100 13.35 -10.15 -8.25
CA PHE A 100 13.98 -8.98 -7.61
C PHE A 100 15.14 -9.38 -6.70
N ARG A 101 14.97 -10.39 -5.85
CA ARG A 101 16.05 -10.94 -5.02
C ARG A 101 17.22 -11.42 -5.88
N ASP A 102 16.95 -12.18 -6.94
CA ASP A 102 18.00 -12.74 -7.80
C ASP A 102 18.77 -11.64 -8.55
N ALA A 103 18.15 -10.47 -8.75
CA ALA A 103 18.80 -9.26 -9.23
C ALA A 103 19.59 -8.47 -8.15
N GLY A 104 19.69 -8.98 -6.91
CA GLY A 104 20.39 -8.35 -5.79
C GLY A 104 19.49 -7.54 -4.83
N GLY A 105 18.17 -7.66 -4.99
CA GLY A 105 17.18 -7.06 -4.10
C GLY A 105 17.23 -7.61 -2.67
N GLY A 106 16.99 -6.76 -1.68
CA GLY A 106 16.99 -7.14 -0.26
C GLY A 106 15.66 -6.92 0.46
N THR A 107 14.96 -5.81 0.17
CA THR A 107 13.73 -5.44 0.86
C THR A 107 12.64 -4.94 -0.09
N ILE A 108 11.40 -5.36 0.17
CA ILE A 108 10.19 -4.81 -0.45
C ILE A 108 9.31 -4.20 0.64
N VAL A 109 8.85 -2.96 0.44
CA VAL A 109 7.87 -2.30 1.29
C VAL A 109 6.50 -2.37 0.61
N ASP A 110 5.61 -3.19 1.15
CA ASP A 110 4.25 -3.32 0.65
C ASP A 110 3.34 -2.27 1.32
N LEU A 111 2.81 -1.34 0.53
CA LEU A 111 1.95 -0.27 1.01
C LEU A 111 0.46 -0.52 0.74
N THR A 112 0.08 -1.78 0.52
CA THR A 112 -1.31 -2.17 0.36
C THR A 112 -2.06 -1.93 1.66
N THR A 113 -3.14 -1.16 1.60
CA THR A 113 -3.95 -0.80 2.76
C THR A 113 -5.09 -1.80 2.95
N ALA A 114 -5.75 -1.79 4.12
CA ALA A 114 -6.90 -2.65 4.39
C ALA A 114 -8.01 -2.53 3.33
N ARG A 115 -8.17 -1.33 2.73
CA ARG A 115 -9.12 -1.07 1.65
C ARG A 115 -8.81 -1.85 0.37
N HIS A 116 -7.53 -2.10 0.09
CA HIS A 116 -7.08 -2.74 -1.15
C HIS A 116 -6.70 -4.21 -0.92
N GLY A 117 -7.25 -4.86 0.11
CA GLY A 117 -7.03 -6.28 0.34
C GLY A 117 -5.67 -6.64 0.94
N ARG A 118 -5.10 -5.77 1.79
CA ARG A 118 -3.87 -6.08 2.54
C ARG A 118 -3.94 -7.49 3.15
N ASN A 119 -2.91 -8.29 2.90
CA ASN A 119 -2.87 -9.71 3.28
C ASN A 119 -1.62 -10.05 4.12
N PRO A 120 -1.67 -9.88 5.46
CA PRO A 120 -0.51 -10.10 6.33
C PRO A 120 0.07 -11.52 6.24
N ALA A 121 -0.79 -12.55 6.15
CA ALA A 121 -0.37 -13.93 6.02
C ALA A 121 0.31 -14.20 4.67
N GLY A 122 -0.24 -13.65 3.59
CA GLY A 122 0.34 -13.74 2.24
C GLY A 122 1.71 -13.08 2.15
N LEU A 123 1.88 -11.87 2.71
CA LEU A 123 3.17 -11.18 2.76
C LEU A 123 4.22 -11.99 3.53
N ARG A 124 3.86 -12.54 4.69
CA ARG A 124 4.74 -13.41 5.47
C ARG A 124 5.16 -14.65 4.68
N ARG A 125 4.21 -15.27 3.98
CA ARG A 125 4.49 -16.45 3.15
C ARG A 125 5.43 -16.12 2.00
N ILE A 126 5.27 -14.97 1.34
CA ILE A 126 6.18 -14.52 0.27
C ILE A 126 7.58 -14.27 0.86
N ALA A 127 7.69 -13.63 2.03
CA ALA A 127 8.98 -13.41 2.70
C ALA A 127 9.69 -14.74 2.99
N GLU A 128 8.97 -15.74 3.52
CA GLU A 128 9.51 -17.07 3.80
C GLU A 128 9.94 -17.82 2.53
N LEU A 129 9.15 -17.74 1.46
CA LEU A 129 9.45 -18.40 0.18
C LEU A 129 10.65 -17.78 -0.54
N THR A 130 10.82 -16.46 -0.40
CA THR A 130 11.83 -15.72 -1.16
C THR A 130 13.09 -15.44 -0.36
N GLY A 131 13.02 -15.35 0.97
CA GLY A 131 14.10 -14.86 1.81
C GLY A 131 14.27 -13.34 1.78
N LEU A 132 13.36 -12.60 1.13
CA LEU A 132 13.35 -11.14 1.16
C LEU A 132 12.86 -10.62 2.50
N THR A 133 13.37 -9.45 2.88
CA THR A 133 12.74 -8.65 3.93
C THR A 133 11.48 -8.00 3.33
N ILE A 134 10.31 -8.25 3.93
CA ILE A 134 9.06 -7.59 3.51
C ILE A 134 8.56 -6.75 4.66
N VAL A 135 8.32 -5.46 4.40
CA VAL A 135 7.76 -4.51 5.36
C VAL A 135 6.31 -4.24 4.98
N MET A 136 5.37 -4.47 5.90
CA MET A 136 3.96 -4.20 5.69
C MET A 136 3.61 -2.77 6.12
N GLY A 137 2.89 -2.05 5.28
CA GLY A 137 2.34 -0.73 5.58
C GLY A 137 1.03 -0.77 6.39
N CYS A 138 0.75 0.32 7.08
CA CYS A 138 -0.56 0.64 7.63
C CYS A 138 -1.01 2.04 7.22
N ALA A 139 -2.30 2.24 7.00
CA ALA A 139 -2.84 3.55 6.69
C ALA A 139 -4.11 3.78 7.51
N PRO A 140 -4.46 5.04 7.82
CA PRO A 140 -5.69 5.35 8.51
C PRO A 140 -6.90 4.74 7.78
N HIS A 141 -7.60 3.83 8.44
CA HIS A 141 -8.90 3.37 7.99
C HIS A 141 -9.96 4.31 8.59
N PRO A 142 -10.71 5.08 7.77
CA PRO A 142 -11.65 6.06 8.29
C PRO A 142 -12.85 5.36 8.93
N THR A 143 -12.80 5.11 10.23
CA THR A 143 -13.96 4.73 11.04
C THR A 143 -14.74 5.97 11.50
N ASP A 144 -14.04 7.08 11.78
CA ASP A 144 -14.55 8.46 11.77
C ASP A 144 -13.45 9.39 11.24
N PRO A 145 -13.58 9.94 10.02
CA PRO A 145 -12.56 10.77 9.40
C PRO A 145 -12.37 12.14 10.09
N ARG A 146 -13.11 12.43 11.17
CA ARG A 146 -13.01 13.70 11.91
C ARG A 146 -12.19 13.61 13.20
N ASP A 147 -11.87 12.41 13.66
CA ASP A 147 -11.13 12.21 14.92
C ASP A 147 -9.70 11.71 14.66
N ALA A 148 -8.77 12.66 14.57
CA ALA A 148 -7.35 12.35 14.40
C ALA A 148 -6.76 11.53 15.57
N GLY A 149 -7.34 11.60 16.77
CA GLY A 149 -6.92 10.80 17.92
C GLY A 149 -7.22 9.33 17.70
N ARG A 150 -8.48 9.00 17.37
CA ARG A 150 -8.89 7.62 17.08
C ARG A 150 -8.16 7.00 15.90
N LEU A 151 -7.92 7.78 14.84
CA LEU A 151 -7.13 7.30 13.69
C LEU A 151 -5.67 7.02 14.09
N ALA A 152 -5.07 7.87 14.92
CA ALA A 152 -3.71 7.65 15.43
C ALA A 152 -3.65 6.41 16.33
N GLU A 153 -4.61 6.19 17.22
CA GLU A 153 -4.70 4.99 18.06
C GLU A 153 -4.83 3.70 17.22
N GLY A 154 -5.59 3.75 16.13
CA GLY A 154 -5.66 2.67 15.14
C GLY A 154 -4.29 2.35 14.55
N LEU A 155 -3.59 3.37 14.03
CA LEU A 155 -2.25 3.20 13.47
C LEU A 155 -1.24 2.68 14.49
N VAL A 156 -1.23 3.22 15.71
CA VAL A 156 -0.32 2.79 16.78
C VAL A 156 -0.53 1.31 17.08
N ARG A 157 -1.78 0.84 17.22
CA ARG A 157 -2.06 -0.58 17.43
C ARG A 157 -1.54 -1.45 16.28
N GLU A 158 -1.72 -1.06 15.03
CA GLU A 158 -1.18 -1.83 13.90
C GLU A 158 0.36 -1.87 13.88
N LEU A 159 1.02 -0.82 14.39
CA LEU A 159 2.49 -0.75 14.48
C LEU A 159 3.05 -1.52 15.70
N THR A 160 2.33 -1.55 16.82
CA THR A 160 2.83 -2.12 18.08
C THR A 160 2.30 -3.53 18.37
N GLU A 161 1.05 -3.81 18.02
CA GLU A 161 0.35 -5.08 18.27
C GLU A 161 0.20 -5.90 16.98
N GLY A 162 -0.02 -5.22 15.84
CA GLY A 162 -0.14 -5.83 14.52
C GLY A 162 -1.56 -6.20 14.11
N VAL A 163 -1.67 -6.75 12.91
CA VAL A 163 -2.89 -7.25 12.27
C VAL A 163 -2.64 -8.70 11.87
N ASP A 164 -3.50 -9.60 12.34
CA ASP A 164 -3.37 -11.05 12.13
C ASP A 164 -1.97 -11.60 12.49
N GLY A 165 -1.42 -11.08 13.59
CA GLY A 165 -0.11 -11.46 14.11
C GLY A 165 1.09 -10.91 13.33
N VAL A 166 0.90 -9.89 12.49
CA VAL A 166 1.97 -9.17 11.78
C VAL A 166 1.92 -7.68 12.12
N ARG A 167 3.03 -7.13 12.62
CA ARG A 167 3.14 -5.69 12.85
C ARG A 167 3.43 -4.96 11.55
N ALA A 168 2.80 -3.80 11.36
CA ALA A 168 3.21 -2.86 10.33
C ALA A 168 4.58 -2.24 10.68
N GLY A 169 5.39 -1.91 9.68
CA GLY A 169 6.68 -1.24 9.86
C GLY A 169 6.73 0.18 9.33
N ILE A 170 5.70 0.64 8.63
CA ILE A 170 5.62 1.98 8.06
C ILE A 170 4.16 2.45 7.99
N ILE A 171 3.94 3.76 8.16
CA ILE A 171 2.65 4.39 7.95
C ILE A 171 2.55 4.77 6.48
N GLY A 172 1.79 4.02 5.70
CA GLY A 172 1.51 4.29 4.30
C GLY A 172 0.75 3.16 3.62
N GLU A 173 0.28 3.38 2.40
CA GLU A 173 0.36 4.65 1.67
C GLU A 173 -0.70 5.66 2.14
N ILE A 174 -0.29 6.88 2.51
CA ILE A 174 -1.23 8.00 2.67
C ILE A 174 -1.50 8.58 1.28
N PRO A 175 -2.78 8.69 0.85
CA PRO A 175 -3.10 9.21 -0.47
C PRO A 175 -2.64 10.66 -0.63
N ALA A 176 -2.69 11.15 -1.86
CA ALA A 176 -2.53 12.57 -2.12
C ALA A 176 -3.67 13.33 -1.46
N LEU A 177 -3.33 14.38 -0.72
CA LEU A 177 -4.28 15.12 0.12
C LEU A 177 -4.12 16.62 -0.11
N ASP A 178 -5.24 17.34 -0.13
CA ASP A 178 -5.25 18.80 -0.01
C ASP A 178 -5.13 19.17 1.48
N PRO A 179 -3.97 19.71 1.95
CA PRO A 179 -3.80 20.06 3.36
C PRO A 179 -4.75 21.18 3.83
N GLY A 180 -5.38 21.92 2.91
CA GLY A 180 -6.42 22.90 3.21
C GLY A 180 -7.78 22.29 3.57
N ALA A 181 -8.02 21.03 3.18
CA ALA A 181 -9.26 20.33 3.51
C ALA A 181 -9.22 19.71 4.91
N ASP A 182 -10.26 19.93 5.72
CA ASP A 182 -10.31 19.44 7.10
C ASP A 182 -10.11 17.92 7.23
N ALA A 183 -10.73 17.14 6.33
CA ALA A 183 -10.61 15.68 6.33
C ALA A 183 -9.17 15.22 6.04
N ALA A 184 -8.49 15.88 5.10
CA ALA A 184 -7.09 15.61 4.80
C ALA A 184 -6.18 15.96 5.98
N ARG A 185 -6.43 17.11 6.63
CA ARG A 185 -5.70 17.54 7.82
C ARG A 185 -5.83 16.52 8.95
N VAL A 186 -7.01 15.95 9.17
CA VAL A 186 -7.22 14.91 10.19
C VAL A 186 -6.36 13.68 9.93
N VAL A 187 -6.31 13.19 8.68
CA VAL A 187 -5.48 12.04 8.29
C VAL A 187 -3.98 12.32 8.49
N LEU A 188 -3.51 13.49 8.04
CA LEU A 188 -2.11 13.90 8.20
C LEU A 188 -1.70 14.04 9.67
N VAL A 189 -2.56 14.64 10.50
CA VAL A 189 -2.32 14.77 11.95
C VAL A 189 -2.30 13.40 12.62
N ALA A 190 -3.19 12.48 12.24
CA ALA A 190 -3.21 11.13 12.78
C ALA A 190 -1.91 10.38 12.46
N ALA A 191 -1.45 10.42 11.21
CA ALA A 191 -0.19 9.82 10.79
C ALA A 191 1.01 10.43 11.52
N ALA A 192 1.07 11.76 11.63
CA ALA A 192 2.14 12.45 12.35
C ALA A 192 2.18 12.06 13.84
N ARG A 193 1.01 11.95 14.49
CA ARG A 193 0.91 11.52 15.89
C ARG A 193 1.38 10.07 16.07
N ALA A 194 0.94 9.16 15.19
CA ALA A 194 1.36 7.77 15.25
C ALA A 194 2.87 7.60 15.00
N SER A 195 3.42 8.33 14.02
CA SER A 195 4.86 8.38 13.75
C SER A 195 5.64 8.90 14.96
N ALA A 196 5.20 9.99 15.58
CA ALA A 196 5.83 10.53 16.79
C ALA A 196 5.77 9.58 17.99
N ALA A 197 4.69 8.79 18.13
CA ALA A 197 4.52 7.84 19.22
C ALA A 197 5.34 6.53 19.05
N THR A 198 5.62 6.13 17.81
CA THR A 198 6.19 4.80 17.50
C THR A 198 7.58 4.87 16.86
N GLY A 199 7.98 6.02 16.32
CA GLY A 199 9.17 6.17 15.48
C GLY A 199 9.00 5.68 14.04
N ALA A 200 7.81 5.20 13.64
CA ALA A 200 7.56 4.70 12.30
C ALA A 200 7.67 5.80 11.24
N ALA A 201 8.28 5.47 10.10
CA ALA A 201 8.33 6.33 8.94
C ALA A 201 6.93 6.54 8.32
N ILE A 202 6.79 7.60 7.52
CA ILE A 202 5.56 7.92 6.80
C ILE A 202 5.84 7.91 5.30
N SER A 203 5.02 7.18 4.54
CA SER A 203 4.95 7.26 3.09
C SER A 203 3.66 7.96 2.67
N LEU A 204 3.81 9.02 1.88
CA LEU A 204 2.72 9.86 1.40
C LEU A 204 2.87 10.11 -0.11
N ARG A 205 1.75 10.08 -0.84
CA ARG A 205 1.75 10.52 -2.24
C ARG A 205 1.91 12.02 -2.36
N ARG A 206 2.51 12.43 -3.47
CA ARG A 206 2.51 13.84 -3.88
C ARG A 206 1.07 14.31 -4.10
N CYS A 207 0.79 15.55 -3.72
CA CYS A 207 -0.49 16.21 -3.95
C CYS A 207 -0.92 16.08 -5.43
N ASP A 208 -2.19 15.77 -5.71
CA ASP A 208 -2.71 15.59 -7.06
C ASP A 208 -2.91 16.93 -7.82
N ASP A 209 -2.70 18.07 -7.16
CA ASP A 209 -2.78 19.39 -7.78
C ASP A 209 -1.53 19.68 -8.63
N PRO A 210 -1.65 19.73 -9.98
CA PRO A 210 -0.52 20.00 -10.86
C PRO A 210 0.10 21.38 -10.63
N ALA A 211 -0.69 22.37 -10.17
CA ALA A 211 -0.18 23.70 -9.88
C ALA A 211 0.69 23.72 -8.61
N ALA A 212 0.40 22.82 -7.65
CA ALA A 212 1.21 22.64 -6.45
C ALA A 212 2.49 21.81 -6.70
N GLN A 213 2.52 20.99 -7.75
CA GLN A 213 3.67 20.14 -8.10
C GLN A 213 4.82 20.87 -8.81
N GLN A 214 4.60 22.09 -9.35
CA GLN A 214 5.58 22.83 -10.15
C GLN A 214 6.53 23.74 -9.34
N ARG A 215 6.95 23.37 -8.13
CA ARG A 215 7.98 24.13 -7.37
C ARG A 215 9.22 23.31 -7.11
#